data_AF-A0A9D8NWZ6-F1
#
_entry.id   AF-A0A9D8NWZ6-F1
#
_cell.length_a   1.000
_cell.length_b   1.000
_cell.length_c   1.000
_cell.angle_alpha   90.00
_cell.angle_beta   90.00
_cell.angle_gamma   90.00
#
_symmetry.space_group_name_H-M   'P 1'
#
loop_
_entity.id
_entity.type
_entity.pdbx_description
1 polymer ?
#
loop_
_entity_poly.entity_id
_entity_poly.type
_entity_poly.pdbx_seq_one_letter_code
_entity_poly.pdbx_strand_id
1 'polypeptide(L)'
;MLHIPINEQGWGLFTQLVRNLVRSEVGGKAVAWFTLLTLLMFGVNGLNVLASYVGRDFMTAIADRDTTTYLHEAAIYLGVFAASTVVAVLIRYAEESLGILWRQWMTRRFVELYLQYPTYYRMNDAVIRNSGMEHPDQRIADDVRNFTTTTLSFTLMLMNGLFTIIAFSGVLWRISPTLFIVA
;
A
#
# COMPACT_ATOMS: atom_id res chain seq x y z
N MET A 1 -12.19 -21.16 -7.12
CA MET A 1 -11.43 -19.90 -7.30
C MET A 1 -12.06 -19.11 -8.45
N LEU A 2 -12.45 -17.85 -8.23
CA LEU A 2 -12.94 -16.96 -9.29
C LEU A 2 -11.77 -16.66 -10.22
N HIS A 3 -11.66 -17.37 -11.34
CA HIS A 3 -10.67 -17.06 -12.38
C HIS A 3 -11.16 -15.78 -13.07
N ILE A 4 -10.78 -14.61 -12.54
CA ILE A 4 -11.00 -13.35 -13.24
C ILE A 4 -9.98 -13.35 -14.38
N PRO A 5 -10.39 -13.50 -15.65
CA PRO A 5 -9.44 -13.35 -16.74
C PRO A 5 -8.85 -11.94 -16.65
N ILE A 6 -7.52 -11.83 -16.74
CA ILE A 6 -6.84 -10.54 -16.88
C ILE A 6 -7.16 -10.03 -18.29
N ASN A 7 -8.35 -9.48 -18.45
CA ASN A 7 -8.90 -8.93 -19.69
C ASN A 7 -9.15 -7.42 -19.50
N GLU A 8 -9.38 -6.69 -20.58
CA GLU A 8 -9.73 -5.26 -20.57
C GLU A 8 -10.93 -4.95 -19.65
N GLN A 9 -11.83 -5.92 -19.47
CA GLN A 9 -12.97 -5.84 -18.55
C GLN A 9 -12.57 -5.80 -17.06
N GLY A 10 -11.47 -6.47 -16.67
CA GLY A 10 -11.00 -6.52 -15.28
C GLY A 10 -10.51 -5.15 -14.79
N TRP A 11 -9.76 -4.44 -15.64
CA TRP A 11 -9.32 -3.06 -15.37
C TRP A 11 -10.48 -2.07 -15.31
N GLY A 12 -11.47 -2.23 -16.19
CA GLY A 12 -12.70 -1.44 -16.14
C GLY A 12 -13.47 -1.62 -14.83
N LEU A 13 -13.63 -2.87 -14.37
CA LEU A 13 -14.30 -3.17 -13.11
C LEU A 13 -13.53 -2.61 -11.91
N PHE A 14 -12.21 -2.77 -11.90
CA PHE A 14 -11.33 -2.24 -10.86
C PHE A 14 -11.49 -0.72 -10.68
N THR A 15 -11.35 0.02 -11.78
CA THR A 15 -11.45 1.48 -11.76
C THR A 15 -12.84 1.96 -11.36
N GLN A 16 -13.90 1.24 -11.76
CA GLN A 16 -15.26 1.52 -11.31
C GLN A 16 -15.43 1.31 -9.79
N LEU A 17 -14.90 0.22 -9.23
CA LEU A 17 -14.97 -0.05 -7.79
C LEU A 17 -14.25 1.03 -6.98
N VAL A 18 -13.05 1.42 -7.39
CA VAL A 18 -12.29 2.51 -6.75
C VAL A 18 -13.05 3.83 -6.85
N ARG A 19 -13.56 4.17 -8.04
CA ARG A 19 -14.35 5.39 -8.23
C ARG A 19 -15.61 5.42 -7.38
N ASN A 20 -16.29 4.29 -7.25
CA ASN A 20 -17.50 4.16 -6.44
C ASN A 20 -17.20 4.27 -4.94
N LEU A 21 -16.06 3.73 -4.47
CA LEU A 21 -15.60 3.91 -3.10
C LEU A 21 -15.36 5.39 -2.81
N VAL A 22 -14.62 6.09 -3.67
CA VAL A 22 -14.27 7.51 -3.49
C VAL A 22 -15.51 8.41 -3.49
N ARG A 23 -16.56 8.06 -4.26
CA ARG A 23 -17.82 8.81 -4.32
C ARG A 23 -18.84 8.43 -3.24
N SER A 24 -18.55 7.42 -2.43
CA SER A 24 -19.47 6.96 -1.38
C SER A 24 -19.40 7.83 -0.12
N GLU A 25 -20.32 7.60 0.82
CA GLU A 25 -20.34 8.25 2.14
C GLU A 25 -19.03 8.08 2.93
N VAL A 26 -18.30 6.97 2.70
CA VAL A 26 -17.00 6.69 3.34
C VAL A 26 -15.80 7.18 2.51
N GLY A 27 -16.04 7.71 1.32
CA GLY A 27 -15.00 8.12 0.37
C GLY A 27 -14.07 9.21 0.91
N GLY A 28 -14.61 10.18 1.65
CA GLY A 28 -13.79 11.21 2.30
C GLY A 28 -12.77 10.63 3.29
N LYS A 29 -13.18 9.64 4.10
CA LYS A 29 -12.29 8.94 5.03
C LYS A 29 -11.27 8.08 4.28
N ALA A 30 -11.68 7.40 3.20
CA ALA A 30 -10.77 6.61 2.38
C ALA A 30 -9.66 7.48 1.75
N VAL A 31 -10.04 8.63 1.20
CA VAL A 31 -9.08 9.61 0.63
C VAL A 31 -8.18 10.19 1.73
N ALA A 32 -8.71 10.50 2.92
CA ALA A 32 -7.89 10.96 4.03
C ALA A 32 -6.83 9.94 4.46
N TRP A 33 -7.20 8.66 4.58
CA TRP A 33 -6.22 7.60 4.88
C TRP A 33 -5.20 7.41 3.76
N PHE A 34 -5.65 7.43 2.50
CA PHE A 34 -4.75 7.28 1.36
C PHE A 34 -3.76 8.45 1.26
N THR A 35 -4.21 9.68 1.47
CA THR A 35 -3.34 10.86 1.48
C THR A 35 -2.35 10.84 2.65
N LEU A 36 -2.80 10.44 3.84
CA LEU A 36 -1.90 10.22 4.98
C LEU A 36 -0.85 9.15 4.67
N LEU A 37 -1.23 8.04 4.05
CA LEU A 37 -0.30 6.99 3.61
C LEU A 37 0.74 7.54 2.65
N THR A 38 0.33 8.29 1.63
CA THR A 38 1.26 8.92 0.69
C THR A 38 2.25 9.84 1.39
N LEU A 39 1.78 10.68 2.33
CA LEU A 39 2.65 11.58 3.10
C LEU A 39 3.63 10.81 3.99
N LEU A 40 3.17 9.79 4.70
CA LEU A 40 4.03 8.95 5.53
C LEU A 40 5.08 8.21 4.69
N MET A 41 4.72 7.78 3.48
CA MET A 41 5.65 7.13 2.55
C MET A 41 6.71 8.10 2.03
N PHE A 42 6.37 9.37 1.78
CA PHE A 42 7.39 10.39 1.54
C PHE A 42 8.31 10.56 2.77
N GLY A 43 7.73 10.56 3.97
CA GLY A 43 8.47 10.64 5.23
C GLY A 43 9.47 9.49 5.40
N VAL A 44 9.05 8.24 5.21
CA VAL A 44 9.93 7.07 5.37
C VAL A 44 11.03 7.05 4.30
N ASN A 45 10.72 7.46 3.06
CA ASN A 45 11.75 7.56 2.01
C ASN A 45 12.77 8.66 2.31
N GLY A 46 12.32 9.81 2.84
CA GLY A 46 13.22 10.86 3.34
C GLY A 46 14.12 10.39 4.48
N LEU A 47 13.55 9.63 5.43
CA LEU A 47 14.33 9.01 6.51
C LEU A 47 15.32 7.97 6.00
N ASN A 48 14.97 7.18 4.98
CA ASN A 48 15.89 6.23 4.34
C ASN A 48 17.10 6.95 3.71
N VAL A 49 16.85 8.09 3.04
CA VAL A 49 17.93 8.92 2.48
C VAL A 49 18.80 9.51 3.60
N LEU A 50 18.18 10.04 4.66
CA LEU A 50 18.91 10.57 5.82
C LEU A 50 19.75 9.47 6.49
N ALA A 51 19.18 8.28 6.69
CA ALA A 51 19.88 7.12 7.22
C ALA A 51 21.07 6.74 6.33
N SER A 52 20.95 6.86 5.01
CA SER A 52 22.07 6.62 4.09
C SER A 52 23.21 7.62 4.27
N TYR A 53 22.91 8.91 4.49
CA TYR A 53 23.94 9.92 4.75
C TYR A 53 24.60 9.75 6.12
N VAL A 54 23.80 9.56 7.18
CA VAL A 54 24.30 9.31 8.53
C VAL A 54 25.13 8.02 8.57
N GLY A 55 24.69 6.98 7.87
CA GLY A 55 25.44 5.72 7.74
C GLY A 55 26.80 5.91 7.05
N ARG A 56 26.87 6.77 6.02
CA ARG A 56 28.13 7.14 5.38
C ARG A 56 29.05 7.87 6.36
N ASP A 57 28.55 8.91 7.02
CA ASP A 57 29.35 9.77 7.89
C ASP A 57 29.82 9.00 9.15
N PHE A 58 28.99 8.09 9.66
CA PHE A 58 29.35 7.12 10.69
C PHE A 58 30.53 6.22 10.26
N MET A 59 30.48 5.67 9.03
CA MET A 59 31.58 4.85 8.51
C MET A 59 32.86 5.66 8.30
N THR A 60 32.75 6.92 7.86
CA THR A 60 33.88 7.85 7.74
C THR A 60 34.52 8.13 9.10
N ALA A 61 33.73 8.40 10.14
CA ALA A 61 34.25 8.64 11.49
C ALA A 61 35.02 7.44 12.06
N ILE A 62 34.58 6.21 11.77
CA ILE A 62 35.29 4.98 12.13
C ILE A 62 36.64 4.91 11.38
N ALA A 63 36.63 5.22 10.08
CA ALA A 63 37.84 5.18 9.25
C ALA A 63 38.88 6.21 9.74
N ASP A 64 38.44 7.41 10.08
CA ASP A 64 39.29 8.52 10.54
C ASP A 64 39.66 8.41 12.04
N ARG A 65 39.12 7.40 12.75
CA ARG A 65 39.31 7.16 14.20
C ARG A 65 38.89 8.35 15.07
N ASP A 66 37.99 9.20 14.60
CA ASP A 66 37.44 10.30 15.38
C ASP A 66 36.34 9.79 16.32
N THR A 67 36.71 9.61 17.59
CA THR A 67 35.81 9.08 18.62
C THR A 67 34.66 10.04 18.95
N THR A 68 34.87 11.35 18.77
CA THR A 68 33.89 12.39 19.07
C THR A 68 32.80 12.41 18.02
N THR A 69 33.20 12.44 16.75
CA THR A 69 32.27 12.40 15.61
C THR A 69 31.56 11.04 15.55
N TYR A 70 32.26 9.95 15.88
CA TYR A 70 31.66 8.62 15.97
C TYR A 70 30.45 8.55 16.92
N LEU A 71 30.60 9.04 18.17
CA LEU A 71 29.52 8.99 19.16
C LEU A 71 28.34 9.88 18.76
N HIS A 72 28.62 11.03 18.14
CA HIS A 72 27.61 11.93 17.62
C HIS A 72 26.80 11.29 16.49
N GLU A 73 27.47 10.75 15.47
CA GLU A 73 26.81 10.07 14.34
C GLU A 73 26.06 8.81 14.81
N ALA A 74 26.60 8.06 15.77
CA ALA A 74 25.90 6.91 16.37
C ALA A 74 24.58 7.32 17.03
N ALA A 75 24.58 8.43 17.78
CA ALA A 75 23.37 8.94 18.44
C ALA A 75 22.33 9.41 17.41
N ILE A 76 22.75 10.11 16.36
CA ILE A 76 21.85 10.50 15.27
C ILE A 76 21.30 9.27 14.56
N TYR A 77 22.14 8.27 14.29
CA TYR A 77 21.72 7.06 13.59
C TYR A 77 20.66 6.29 14.38
N LEU A 78 20.82 6.18 15.71
CA LEU A 78 19.79 5.65 16.60
C LEU A 78 18.50 6.48 16.55
N GLY A 79 18.60 7.81 16.53
CA GLY A 79 17.45 8.71 16.39
C GLY A 79 16.69 8.50 15.07
N VAL A 80 17.40 8.40 13.96
CA VAL A 80 16.83 8.13 12.62
C VAL A 80 16.19 6.75 12.58
N PHE A 81 16.80 5.74 13.19
CA PHE A 81 16.23 4.39 13.29
C PHE A 81 14.94 4.37 14.11
N ALA A 82 14.91 5.06 15.25
CA ALA A 82 13.72 5.18 16.07
C ALA A 82 12.59 5.92 15.32
N ALA A 83 12.90 7.04 14.67
CA ALA A 83 11.94 7.79 13.85
C ALA A 83 11.39 6.94 12.70
N SER A 84 12.25 6.22 11.99
CA SER A 84 11.87 5.32 10.89
C SER A 84 10.92 4.23 11.37
N THR A 85 11.19 3.65 12.55
CA THR A 85 10.34 2.63 13.16
C THR A 85 8.94 3.18 13.47
N VAL A 86 8.85 4.37 14.07
CA VAL A 86 7.56 5.02 14.38
C VAL A 86 6.77 5.28 13.09
N VAL A 87 7.42 5.83 12.05
CA VAL A 87 6.77 6.08 10.76
C VAL A 87 6.30 4.77 10.12
N ALA A 88 7.11 3.70 10.17
CA ALA A 88 6.74 2.40 9.62
C ALA A 88 5.49 1.82 10.30
N VAL A 89 5.39 1.94 11.63
CA VAL A 89 4.19 1.52 12.38
C VAL A 89 2.97 2.35 11.99
N LEU A 90 3.11 3.66 11.82
CA LEU A 90 2.02 4.54 11.39
C LEU A 90 1.54 4.21 9.96
N ILE A 91 2.46 3.91 9.04
CA ILE A 91 2.13 3.44 7.69
C ILE A 91 1.32 2.15 7.79
N ARG A 92 1.79 1.19 8.59
CA ARG A 92 1.12 -0.10 8.74
C ARG A 92 -0.30 0.06 9.29
N TYR A 93 -0.46 0.89 10.32
CA TYR A 93 -1.76 1.19 10.92
C TYR A 93 -2.71 1.87 9.92
N ALA A 94 -2.21 2.84 9.13
CA ALA A 94 -3.01 3.53 8.12
C ALA A 94 -3.41 2.59 6.96
N GLU A 95 -2.51 1.68 6.54
CA GLU A 95 -2.78 0.65 5.52
C GLU A 95 -3.91 -0.27 5.98
N GLU A 96 -3.79 -0.83 7.19
CA GLU A 96 -4.81 -1.73 7.74
C GLU A 96 -6.15 -1.03 7.94
N SER A 97 -6.13 0.23 8.41
CA SER A 97 -7.34 1.05 8.60
C SER A 97 -8.07 1.31 7.28
N LEU A 98 -7.33 1.66 6.22
CA LEU A 98 -7.89 1.84 4.88
C LEU A 98 -8.43 0.52 4.32
N GLY A 99 -7.69 -0.58 4.50
CA GLY A 99 -8.12 -1.92 4.06
C GLY A 99 -9.42 -2.36 4.72
N ILE A 100 -9.57 -2.15 6.03
CA ILE A 100 -10.79 -2.45 6.78
C ILE A 100 -11.96 -1.60 6.27
N LEU A 101 -11.77 -0.29 6.10
CA LEU A 101 -12.81 0.62 5.64
C LEU A 101 -13.30 0.25 4.23
N TRP A 102 -12.36 -0.06 3.33
CA TRP A 102 -12.68 -0.51 1.98
C TRP A 102 -13.44 -1.84 2.00
N ARG A 103 -12.96 -2.82 2.79
CA ARG A 103 -13.63 -4.12 2.93
C ARG A 103 -15.05 -3.98 3.46
N GLN A 104 -15.26 -3.19 4.51
CA GLN A 104 -16.59 -2.94 5.07
C GLN A 104 -17.55 -2.36 4.02
N TRP A 105 -17.09 -1.39 3.24
CA TRP A 105 -17.90 -0.79 2.18
C TRP A 105 -18.24 -1.78 1.07
N MET A 106 -17.25 -2.54 0.57
CA MET A 106 -17.48 -3.53 -0.49
C MET A 106 -18.40 -4.65 -0.04
N THR A 107 -18.19 -5.20 1.16
CA THR A 107 -19.05 -6.25 1.71
C THR A 107 -20.49 -5.76 1.84
N ARG A 108 -20.71 -4.56 2.41
CA ARG A 108 -22.05 -3.98 2.50
C ARG A 108 -22.71 -3.84 1.14
N ARG A 109 -21.99 -3.31 0.15
CA ARG A 109 -22.50 -3.12 -1.21
C ARG A 109 -22.86 -4.44 -1.88
N PHE A 110 -22.03 -5.47 -1.76
CA PHE A 110 -22.31 -6.78 -2.34
C PHE A 110 -23.45 -7.51 -1.65
N VAL A 111 -23.57 -7.40 -0.33
CA VAL A 111 -24.71 -7.96 0.41
C VAL A 111 -26.01 -7.27 0.00
N GLU A 112 -26.02 -5.94 -0.15
CA GLU A 112 -27.19 -5.20 -0.64
C GLU A 112 -27.61 -5.64 -2.06
N LEU A 113 -26.64 -5.82 -2.96
CA LEU A 113 -26.89 -6.32 -4.32
C LEU A 113 -27.37 -7.77 -4.34
N TYR A 114 -26.84 -8.61 -3.45
CA TYR A 114 -27.22 -10.02 -3.32
C TYR A 114 -28.67 -10.16 -2.83
N LEU A 115 -29.08 -9.35 -1.86
CA LEU A 115 -30.44 -9.36 -1.30
C LEU A 115 -31.47 -8.62 -2.17
N GLN A 116 -31.05 -7.92 -3.22
CA GLN A 116 -31.96 -7.22 -4.12
C GLN A 116 -32.79 -8.21 -4.95
N TYR A 117 -34.12 -8.05 -4.96
CA TYR A 117 -35.00 -8.89 -5.78
C TYR A 117 -34.81 -8.60 -7.28
N PRO A 118 -34.77 -9.61 -8.17
CA PRO A 118 -34.83 -11.07 -7.93
C PRO A 118 -33.45 -11.76 -7.88
N THR A 119 -32.36 -11.02 -7.68
CA THR A 119 -30.97 -11.49 -7.79
C THR A 119 -30.71 -12.74 -6.95
N TYR A 120 -31.12 -12.72 -5.68
CA TYR A 120 -31.01 -13.87 -4.78
C TYR A 120 -31.65 -15.14 -5.38
N TYR A 121 -32.89 -15.04 -5.85
CA TYR A 121 -33.64 -16.16 -6.39
C TYR A 121 -33.04 -16.67 -7.71
N ARG A 122 -32.63 -15.76 -8.59
CA ARG A 122 -32.00 -16.12 -9.88
C ARG A 122 -30.67 -16.83 -9.68
N MET A 123 -29.88 -16.40 -8.69
CA MET A 123 -28.63 -17.07 -8.33
C MET A 123 -28.88 -18.45 -7.73
N ASN A 124 -29.82 -18.57 -6.79
CA ASN A 124 -30.17 -19.87 -6.19
C ASN A 124 -30.70 -20.87 -7.25
N ASP A 125 -31.54 -20.40 -8.16
CA ASP A 125 -32.07 -21.20 -9.27
C ASP A 125 -30.98 -21.60 -10.28
N ALA A 126 -29.99 -20.74 -10.55
CA ALA A 126 -28.82 -21.09 -11.35
C ALA A 126 -27.92 -22.14 -10.66
N VAL A 127 -27.75 -22.04 -9.33
CA VAL A 127 -27.01 -23.03 -8.54
C VAL A 127 -27.70 -24.40 -8.59
N ILE A 128 -29.03 -24.45 -8.45
CA ILE A 128 -29.82 -25.67 -8.59
C ILE A 128 -29.64 -26.31 -9.98
N ARG A 129 -29.39 -25.51 -11.02
CA ARG A 129 -29.12 -25.97 -12.40
C ARG A 129 -27.65 -26.30 -12.68
N ASN A 130 -26.78 -26.42 -11.66
CA ASN A 130 -25.33 -26.65 -11.81
C ASN A 130 -24.62 -25.63 -12.72
N SER A 131 -25.17 -24.43 -12.86
CA SER A 131 -24.63 -23.34 -13.69
C SER A 131 -24.37 -22.05 -12.90
N GLY A 132 -24.65 -22.07 -11.59
CA GLY A 132 -24.48 -20.94 -10.67
C GLY A 132 -23.24 -21.07 -9.77
N MET A 133 -22.97 -20.02 -8.99
CA MET A 133 -21.87 -20.01 -8.02
C MET A 133 -22.27 -20.72 -6.72
N GLU A 134 -21.54 -21.78 -6.35
CA GLU A 134 -21.67 -22.38 -5.01
C GLU A 134 -21.13 -21.43 -3.92
N HIS A 135 -21.82 -21.36 -2.77
CA HIS A 135 -21.47 -20.55 -1.58
C HIS A 135 -21.25 -19.04 -1.83
N PRO A 136 -22.25 -18.30 -2.35
CA PRO A 136 -22.12 -16.89 -2.69
C PRO A 136 -21.77 -15.99 -1.49
N ASP A 137 -22.23 -16.36 -0.30
CA ASP A 137 -21.91 -15.72 0.98
C ASP A 137 -20.43 -15.85 1.34
N GLN A 138 -19.87 -17.06 1.24
CA GLN A 138 -18.45 -17.30 1.47
C GLN A 138 -17.61 -16.53 0.46
N ARG A 139 -18.02 -16.52 -0.81
CA ARG A 139 -17.31 -15.78 -1.85
C ARG A 139 -17.34 -14.28 -1.61
N ILE A 140 -18.47 -13.70 -1.20
CA ILE A 140 -18.53 -12.28 -0.85
C ILE A 140 -17.58 -11.96 0.31
N ALA A 141 -17.44 -12.84 1.31
CA ALA A 141 -16.53 -12.61 2.42
C ALA A 141 -15.05 -12.75 2.00
N ASP A 142 -14.69 -13.89 1.41
CA ASP A 142 -13.31 -14.26 1.12
C ASP A 142 -12.74 -13.49 -0.09
N ASP A 143 -13.50 -13.38 -1.18
CA ASP A 143 -13.02 -12.71 -2.39
C ASP A 143 -12.89 -11.21 -2.15
N VAL A 144 -13.80 -10.57 -1.41
CA VAL A 144 -13.69 -9.13 -1.06
C VAL A 144 -12.48 -8.87 -0.15
N ARG A 145 -12.24 -9.74 0.84
CA ARG A 145 -11.06 -9.64 1.71
C ARG A 145 -9.78 -9.76 0.89
N ASN A 146 -9.68 -10.79 0.05
CA ASN A 146 -8.49 -11.05 -0.74
C ASN A 146 -8.24 -9.93 -1.74
N PHE A 147 -9.29 -9.46 -2.42
CA PHE A 147 -9.21 -8.35 -3.36
C PHE A 147 -8.71 -7.07 -2.67
N THR A 148 -9.39 -6.61 -1.62
CA THR A 148 -9.03 -5.35 -0.93
C THR A 148 -7.62 -5.38 -0.35
N THR A 149 -7.24 -6.47 0.30
CA THR A 149 -5.91 -6.62 0.91
C THR A 149 -4.82 -6.66 -0.16
N THR A 150 -4.96 -7.53 -1.17
CA THR A 150 -3.93 -7.73 -2.19
C THR A 150 -3.75 -6.48 -3.04
N THR A 151 -4.86 -5.86 -3.47
CA THR A 151 -4.83 -4.61 -4.24
C THR A 151 -4.11 -3.50 -3.47
N LEU A 152 -4.47 -3.31 -2.19
CA LEU A 152 -3.90 -2.23 -1.41
C LEU A 152 -2.40 -2.44 -1.21
N SER A 153 -2.00 -3.62 -0.75
CA SER A 153 -0.57 -3.92 -0.53
C SER A 153 0.24 -3.86 -1.83
N PHE A 154 -0.29 -4.33 -2.96
CA PHE A 154 0.40 -4.23 -4.24
C PHE A 154 0.56 -2.77 -4.69
N THR A 155 -0.49 -1.95 -4.54
CA THR A 155 -0.46 -0.52 -4.88
C THR A 155 0.58 0.22 -4.04
N LEU A 156 0.62 -0.04 -2.73
CA LEU A 156 1.58 0.57 -1.82
C LEU A 156 3.00 0.09 -2.08
N MET A 157 3.20 -1.20 -2.39
CA MET A 157 4.50 -1.74 -2.77
C MET A 157 5.06 -1.05 -4.02
N LEU A 158 4.24 -0.90 -5.07
CA LEU A 158 4.64 -0.19 -6.29
C LEU A 158 4.96 1.28 -6.00
N MET A 159 4.10 1.97 -5.25
CA MET A 159 4.29 3.39 -4.92
C MET A 159 5.57 3.60 -4.11
N ASN A 160 5.83 2.73 -3.12
CA ASN A 160 7.07 2.78 -2.34
C ASN A 160 8.30 2.55 -3.21
N GLY A 161 8.25 1.55 -4.11
CA GLY A 161 9.33 1.26 -5.05
C GLY A 161 9.65 2.44 -5.95
N LEU A 162 8.63 3.10 -6.50
CA LEU A 162 8.80 4.31 -7.32
C LEU A 162 9.45 5.45 -6.51
N PHE A 163 8.98 5.71 -5.29
CA PHE A 163 9.57 6.75 -4.44
C PHE A 163 11.01 6.44 -4.08
N THR A 164 11.32 5.17 -3.78
CA THR A 164 12.69 4.72 -3.49
C THR A 164 13.58 4.95 -4.70
N ILE A 165 13.15 4.54 -5.90
CA ILE A 165 13.91 4.75 -7.14
C ILE A 165 14.17 6.23 -7.38
N ILE A 166 13.15 7.09 -7.26
CA ILE A 166 13.30 8.54 -7.47
C ILE A 166 14.27 9.14 -6.44
N ALA A 167 14.11 8.79 -5.16
CA ALA A 167 14.93 9.31 -4.08
C ALA A 167 16.40 8.93 -4.25
N PHE A 168 16.70 7.64 -4.45
CA PHE A 168 18.07 7.18 -4.60
C PHE A 168 18.71 7.60 -5.93
N SER A 169 17.92 7.71 -7.01
CA SER A 169 18.41 8.32 -8.26
C SER A 169 18.87 9.76 -8.02
N GLY A 170 18.11 10.54 -7.24
CA GLY A 170 18.49 11.89 -6.84
C GLY A 170 19.76 11.94 -5.97
N VAL A 171 19.92 11.01 -5.03
CA VAL A 171 21.13 10.89 -4.20
C VAL A 171 22.35 10.57 -5.06
N LEU A 172 22.24 9.58 -5.95
CA LEU A 172 23.33 9.18 -6.86
C LEU A 172 23.73 10.33 -7.79
N TRP A 173 22.76 11.03 -8.38
CA TRP A 173 23.02 12.18 -9.24
C TRP A 173 23.81 13.27 -8.52
N ARG A 174 23.55 13.51 -7.24
CA ARG A 174 24.30 14.50 -6.43
C ARG A 174 25.74 14.07 -6.12
N ILE A 175 25.98 12.78 -5.91
CA ILE A 175 27.30 12.27 -5.51
C ILE A 175 28.21 12.12 -6.74
N SER A 176 27.72 11.47 -7.79
CA SER A 176 28.48 11.25 -9.02
C SER A 176 27.56 10.95 -10.20
N PRO A 177 27.39 11.91 -11.13
CA PRO A 177 26.64 11.68 -12.36
C PRO A 177 27.23 10.53 -13.21
N THR A 178 28.54 10.27 -13.12
CA THR A 178 29.19 9.18 -13.87
C THR A 178 28.87 7.80 -13.30
N LEU A 179 28.70 7.66 -11.98
CA LEU A 179 28.23 6.41 -11.37
C LEU A 179 26.77 6.12 -11.74
N PHE A 180 25.93 7.15 -11.86
CA PHE A 180 24.53 7.00 -12.26
C PHE A 180 24.35 6.56 -13.72
N ILE A 181 25.21 7.01 -14.62
CA ILE A 181 25.11 6.69 -16.06
C ILE A 181 25.59 5.26 -16.38
N VAL A 182 26.47 4.70 -15.56
CA VAL A 182 27.09 3.37 -15.80
C VAL A 182 26.36 2.24 -15.04
N ALA A 183 25.59 2.56 -14.00
CA ALA A 183 24.76 1.62 -13.23
C ALA A 183 23.46 1.26 -13.94
#